data_AF-G2ZXL2-F1
#
_entry.id   AF-G2ZXL2-F1
#
_cell.length_a   1.000
_cell.length_b   1.000
_cell.length_c   1.000
_cell.angle_alpha   90.00
_cell.angle_beta   90.00
_cell.angle_gamma   90.00
#
_symmetry.space_group_name_H-M   'P 1'
#
loop_
_entity.id
_entity.type
_entity.pdbx_description
1 polymer ?
#
loop_
_entity_poly.entity_id
_entity_poly.type
_entity_poly.pdbx_seq_one_letter_code
_entity_poly.pdbx_strand_id
1 'polypeptide(L)'
;MDAQVTRPRWIDTKINVQSLVSAAIGAAVMATAGWFALVGRVQALEQTDKEHERHFTNIETSIRQQRDDTTQKLNDIGGDVKDIRRYLMDNAAGARPDFKRWTK
;
A
#
# COMPACT_ATOMS: atom_id res chain seq x y z
N MET A 1 -9.08 -65.36 -31.47
CA MET A 1 -8.90 -64.35 -32.53
C MET A 1 -8.78 -63.03 -31.79
N ASP A 2 -7.56 -62.66 -31.48
CA ASP A 2 -7.26 -61.75 -30.38
C ASP A 2 -7.41 -60.29 -30.79
N ALA A 3 -8.10 -59.52 -29.93
CA ALA A 3 -8.31 -58.09 -30.11
C ALA A 3 -6.98 -57.35 -30.07
N GLN A 4 -6.62 -56.69 -31.16
CA GLN A 4 -5.44 -55.83 -31.20
C GLN A 4 -5.66 -54.60 -30.33
N VAL A 5 -5.04 -54.59 -29.15
CA VAL A 5 -4.93 -53.41 -28.29
C VAL A 5 -3.90 -52.46 -28.94
N THR A 6 -4.39 -51.45 -29.67
CA THR A 6 -3.54 -50.36 -30.17
C THR A 6 -3.06 -49.49 -29.00
N ARG A 7 -1.78 -49.63 -28.64
CA ARG A 7 -1.10 -48.76 -27.67
C ARG A 7 -1.00 -47.33 -28.23
N PRO A 8 -1.18 -46.27 -27.39
CA PRO A 8 -1.02 -44.90 -27.82
C PRO A 8 0.43 -44.64 -28.23
N ARG A 9 0.67 -44.41 -29.52
CA ARG A 9 2.00 -44.05 -30.04
C ARG A 9 2.19 -42.56 -29.83
N TRP A 10 3.24 -42.19 -29.09
CA TRP A 10 3.58 -40.80 -28.78
C TRP A 10 3.99 -39.98 -30.01
N ILE A 11 4.42 -40.66 -31.07
CA ILE A 11 4.79 -40.04 -32.34
C ILE A 11 4.04 -40.81 -33.42
N ASP A 12 2.96 -40.21 -33.91
CA ASP A 12 2.23 -40.71 -35.06
C ASP A 12 3.01 -40.36 -36.33
N THR A 13 3.41 -41.38 -37.07
CA THR A 13 4.19 -41.25 -38.32
C THR A 13 3.30 -40.91 -39.51
N LYS A 14 1.98 -40.74 -39.30
CA LYS A 14 1.01 -40.26 -40.30
C LYS A 14 0.71 -38.76 -40.22
N ILE A 15 1.47 -38.00 -39.44
CA ILE A 15 1.28 -36.54 -39.32
C ILE A 15 1.49 -35.90 -40.70
N ASN A 16 0.43 -35.25 -41.19
CA ASN A 16 0.43 -34.51 -42.44
C ASN A 16 1.43 -33.34 -42.34
N VAL A 17 2.26 -33.12 -43.35
CA VAL A 17 3.21 -31.98 -43.40
C VAL A 17 2.47 -30.65 -43.14
N GLN A 18 1.23 -30.54 -43.61
CA GLN A 18 0.38 -29.38 -43.33
C GLN A 18 0.09 -29.19 -41.83
N SER A 19 -0.18 -30.27 -41.09
CA SER A 19 -0.45 -30.16 -39.64
C SER A 19 0.82 -29.88 -38.85
N LEU A 20 1.98 -30.38 -39.31
CA LEU A 20 3.28 -30.04 -38.74
C LEU A 20 3.61 -28.55 -38.94
N VAL A 21 3.38 -28.01 -40.14
CA VAL A 21 3.59 -26.59 -40.46
C VAL A 21 2.62 -25.71 -39.69
N SER A 22 1.33 -26.07 -39.60
CA SER A 22 0.37 -25.30 -38.81
C SER A 22 0.69 -25.32 -37.31
N ALA A 23 1.18 -26.45 -36.79
CA ALA A 23 1.62 -26.54 -35.41
C ALA A 23 2.85 -25.67 -35.14
N ALA A 24 3.81 -25.62 -36.06
CA ALA A 24 4.98 -24.76 -35.95
C ALA A 24 4.60 -23.27 -35.97
N ILE A 25 3.70 -22.87 -36.88
CA ILE A 25 3.19 -21.49 -36.95
C ILE A 25 2.42 -21.15 -35.68
N GLY A 26 1.52 -22.03 -35.21
CA GLY A 26 0.76 -21.84 -33.99
C GLY A 26 1.67 -21.70 -32.76
N ALA A 27 2.70 -22.53 -32.65
CA ALA A 27 3.70 -22.43 -31.59
C ALA A 27 4.45 -21.08 -31.63
N ALA A 28 4.84 -20.62 -32.82
CA ALA A 28 5.52 -19.33 -32.99
C ALA A 28 4.63 -18.15 -32.58
N VAL A 29 3.35 -18.18 -32.96
CA VAL A 29 2.38 -17.14 -32.57
C VAL A 29 2.18 -17.13 -31.06
N MET A 30 1.99 -18.29 -30.43
CA MET A 30 1.81 -18.40 -28.99
C MET A 30 3.05 -17.96 -28.21
N ALA A 31 4.25 -18.30 -28.70
CA ALA A 31 5.50 -17.84 -28.10
C ALA A 31 5.62 -16.31 -28.16
N THR A 32 5.27 -15.72 -29.31
CA THR A 32 5.29 -14.26 -29.51
C THR A 32 4.28 -13.57 -28.60
N ALA A 33 3.05 -14.07 -28.54
CA ALA A 33 2.01 -13.53 -27.67
C ALA A 33 2.39 -13.65 -26.18
N GLY A 34 2.95 -14.80 -25.79
CA GLY A 34 3.45 -15.03 -24.44
C GLY A 34 4.57 -14.08 -24.06
N TRP A 35 5.50 -13.80 -24.97
CA TRP A 35 6.57 -12.82 -24.77
C TRP A 35 6.01 -11.42 -24.50
N PHE A 36 5.11 -10.93 -25.36
CA PHE A 36 4.51 -9.61 -25.18
C PHE A 36 3.66 -9.52 -23.91
N ALA A 37 2.94 -10.57 -23.54
CA ALA A 37 2.19 -10.62 -22.28
C ALA A 37 3.13 -10.54 -21.06
N LEU A 38 4.29 -11.20 -21.11
CA LEU A 38 5.26 -11.20 -20.04
C LEU A 38 5.96 -9.84 -19.91
N VAL A 39 6.39 -9.25 -21.02
CA VAL A 39 6.95 -7.90 -21.05
C VAL A 39 5.93 -6.87 -20.54
N GLY A 40 4.67 -6.96 -20.95
CA GLY A 40 3.61 -6.07 -20.46
C GLY A 40 3.41 -6.18 -18.95
N ARG A 41 3.45 -7.39 -18.38
CA ARG A 41 3.37 -7.59 -16.92
C ARG A 41 4.57 -6.99 -16.19
N VAL A 42 5.79 -7.17 -16.71
CA VAL A 42 7.00 -6.60 -16.11
C VAL A 42 6.95 -5.06 -16.12
N GLN A 43 6.55 -4.46 -17.24
CA GLN A 43 6.39 -3.00 -17.33
C GLN A 43 5.32 -2.48 -16.36
N ALA A 44 4.21 -3.20 -16.19
CA ALA A 44 3.17 -2.84 -15.24
C ALA A 44 3.67 -2.91 -13.78
N LEU A 45 4.44 -3.95 -13.44
CA LEU A 45 5.05 -4.08 -12.12
C LEU A 45 6.04 -2.94 -11.83
N GLU A 46 6.91 -2.60 -12.77
CA GLU A 46 7.86 -1.50 -12.61
C GLU A 46 7.17 -0.13 -12.44
N GLN A 47 6.03 0.09 -13.11
CA GLN A 47 5.24 1.30 -12.93
C GLN A 47 4.60 1.37 -11.55
N THR A 48 3.98 0.27 -11.11
CA THR A 48 3.39 0.17 -9.76
C THR A 48 4.44 0.39 -8.68
N ASP A 49 5.63 -0.21 -8.79
CA ASP A 49 6.70 -0.03 -7.80
C ASP A 49 7.16 1.43 -7.71
N LYS A 50 7.27 2.14 -8.85
CA LYS A 50 7.60 3.57 -8.87
C LYS A 50 6.52 4.44 -8.25
N GLU A 51 5.25 4.09 -8.43
CA GLU A 51 4.12 4.79 -7.80
C GLU A 51 4.09 4.54 -6.29
N HIS A 52 4.36 3.30 -5.85
CA HIS A 52 4.45 2.94 -4.44
C HIS A 52 5.56 3.70 -3.73
N GLU A 53 6.76 3.80 -4.33
CA GLU A 53 7.89 4.54 -3.75
C GLU A 53 7.54 6.04 -3.53
N ARG A 54 6.91 6.66 -4.53
CA ARG A 54 6.46 8.06 -4.43
C ARG A 54 5.39 8.23 -3.35
N HIS A 55 4.43 7.31 -3.30
CA HIS A 55 3.37 7.33 -2.30
C HIS A 55 3.92 7.13 -0.89
N PHE A 56 4.86 6.21 -0.69
CA PHE A 56 5.54 5.99 0.59
C PHE A 56 6.33 7.22 1.04
N THR A 57 7.08 7.85 0.14
CA THR A 57 7.82 9.08 0.44
C THR A 57 6.88 10.19 0.91
N ASN A 58 5.74 10.35 0.24
CA ASN A 58 4.72 11.34 0.61
C ASN A 58 4.08 11.02 1.96
N ILE A 59 3.74 9.75 2.21
CA ILE A 59 3.22 9.30 3.50
C ILE A 59 4.23 9.59 4.61
N GLU A 60 5.49 9.20 4.44
CA GLU A 60 6.51 9.40 5.46
C GLU A 60 6.68 10.89 5.80
N THR A 61 6.67 11.75 4.78
CA THR A 61 6.71 13.20 4.96
C THR A 61 5.48 13.69 5.73
N SER A 62 4.28 13.22 5.37
CA SER A 62 3.03 13.59 6.06
C SER A 62 3.00 13.13 7.53
N ILE A 63 3.55 11.96 7.83
CA ILE A 63 3.61 11.41 9.20
C ILE A 63 4.55 12.24 10.06
N ARG A 64 5.72 12.62 9.53
CA ARG A 64 6.66 13.50 10.22
C ARG A 64 6.00 14.84 10.53
N GLN A 65 5.37 15.45 9.53
CA GLN A 65 4.68 16.73 9.72
C GLN A 65 3.52 16.63 10.72
N GLN A 66 2.72 15.56 10.66
CA GLN A 66 1.64 15.33 11.62
C GLN A 66 2.16 15.18 13.05
N ARG A 67 3.30 14.49 13.24
CA ARG A 67 3.94 14.38 14.55
C ARG A 67 4.40 15.74 15.07
N ASP A 68 5.06 16.52 14.23
CA ASP A 68 5.54 17.86 14.59
C ASP A 68 4.37 18.80 14.97
N ASP A 69 3.32 18.83 14.14
CA ASP A 69 2.09 19.60 14.40
C ASP A 69 1.40 19.17 15.70
N THR A 70 1.38 17.86 15.96
CA THR A 70 0.77 17.32 17.19
C THR A 70 1.59 17.71 18.42
N THR A 71 2.92 17.62 18.35
CA THR A 71 3.80 18.06 19.43
C THR A 71 3.65 19.54 19.71
N GLN A 72 3.58 20.38 18.67
CA GLN A 72 3.34 21.81 18.83
C GLN A 72 1.99 22.08 19.51
N LYS A 73 0.90 21.48 19.02
CA LYS A 73 -0.43 21.61 19.63
C LYS A 73 -0.47 21.17 21.09
N LEU A 74 0.23 20.08 21.44
CA LEU A 74 0.31 19.61 22.83
C LEU A 74 1.05 20.60 23.73
N ASN A 75 2.11 21.23 23.23
CA ASN A 75 2.83 22.27 23.97
C ASN A 75 1.95 23.51 24.17
N ASP A 76 1.23 23.93 23.15
CA ASP A 76 0.31 25.07 23.21
C ASP A 76 -0.82 24.81 24.22
N ILE A 77 -1.46 23.63 24.15
CA ILE A 77 -2.47 23.20 25.13
C ILE A 77 -1.89 23.17 26.55
N GLY A 78 -0.65 22.69 26.71
CA GLY A 78 0.03 22.68 28.00
C GLY A 78 0.24 24.09 28.58
N GLY A 79 0.54 25.06 27.72
CA GLY A 79 0.60 26.49 28.06
C GLY A 79 -0.77 27.01 28.52
N ASP A 80 -1.79 26.80 27.70
CA ASP A 80 -3.15 27.26 27.99
C ASP A 80 -3.70 26.66 29.30
N VAL A 81 -3.49 25.37 29.55
CA VAL A 81 -3.91 24.71 30.79
C VAL A 81 -3.20 25.29 32.01
N LYS A 82 -1.91 25.63 31.88
CA LYS A 82 -1.15 26.27 32.96
C LYS A 82 -1.70 27.67 33.27
N ASP A 83 -2.05 28.42 32.25
CA ASP A 83 -2.62 29.76 32.41
C ASP A 83 -4.04 29.70 32.98
N ILE A 84 -4.88 28.79 32.51
CA ILE A 84 -6.20 28.51 33.10
C ILE A 84 -6.06 28.13 34.57
N ARG A 85 -5.13 27.23 34.90
CA ARG A 85 -4.86 26.83 36.28
C ARG A 85 -4.42 28.02 37.14
N ARG A 86 -3.57 28.90 36.59
CA ARG A 86 -3.13 30.13 37.26
C ARG A 86 -4.29 31.08 37.51
N TYR A 87 -5.11 31.35 36.49
CA TYR A 87 -6.32 32.17 36.64
C TYR A 87 -7.30 31.58 37.66
N LEU A 88 -7.47 30.26 37.69
CA LEU A 88 -8.30 29.60 38.68
C LEU A 88 -7.72 29.70 40.08
N MET A 89 -6.40 29.60 40.27
CA MET A 89 -5.77 29.79 41.59
C MET A 89 -5.84 31.25 42.06
N ASP A 90 -5.60 32.20 41.15
CA ASP A 90 -5.60 33.63 41.44
C ASP A 90 -7.03 34.17 41.69
N ASN A 91 -8.06 33.52 41.10
CA ASN A 91 -9.47 33.90 41.23
C ASN A 91 -10.28 32.96 42.13
N ALA A 92 -9.69 31.85 42.62
CA ALA A 92 -10.29 31.00 43.64
C ALA A 92 -10.49 31.81 44.92
N ALA A 93 -11.66 31.65 45.52
CA ALA A 93 -12.22 32.48 46.60
C ALA A 93 -11.32 32.70 47.84
N GLY A 94 -10.19 32.00 47.98
CA GLY A 94 -9.20 32.20 49.04
C GLY A 94 -8.21 33.36 48.82
N ALA A 95 -8.07 33.90 47.60
CA ALA A 95 -7.14 34.98 47.28
C ALA A 95 -7.76 36.39 47.35
N ARG A 96 -9.10 36.49 47.46
CA ARG A 96 -9.81 37.77 47.56
C ARG A 96 -9.76 38.30 49.02
N PRO A 97 -9.11 39.44 49.30
CA PRO A 97 -8.99 40.00 50.65
C PRO A 97 -10.35 40.23 51.34
N ASP A 98 -11.37 40.49 50.53
CA ASP A 98 -12.74 40.85 50.88
C ASP A 98 -13.57 39.67 51.42
N PHE A 99 -13.29 38.43 51.00
CA PHE A 99 -13.99 37.22 51.49
C PHE A 99 -13.34 36.61 52.75
N LYS A 100 -12.11 36.99 53.07
CA LYS A 100 -11.32 36.46 54.20
C LYS A 100 -11.91 36.79 55.57
N ARG A 101 -12.79 37.80 55.66
CA ARG A 101 -13.48 38.20 56.90
C ARG A 101 -14.76 37.38 57.18
N TRP A 102 -15.28 36.64 56.19
CA TRP A 102 -16.56 35.93 56.28
C TRP A 102 -16.40 34.40 56.33
N THR A 103 -15.18 33.87 56.25
CA THR A 103 -14.85 32.43 56.31
C THR A 103 -14.17 32.06 57.63
N LYS A 104 -14.83 32.37 58.76
CA LYS A 104 -14.45 31.88 60.09
C LYS A 104 -15.66 31.25 60.78
#